data_AF-A0A654DPN6-F1
#
_entry.id   AF-A0A654DPN6-F1
#
_cell.length_a   1.000
_cell.length_b   1.000
_cell.length_c   1.000
_cell.angle_alpha   90.00
_cell.angle_beta   90.00
_cell.angle_gamma   90.00
#
_symmetry.space_group_name_H-M   'P 1'
#
loop_
_entity.id
_entity.type
_entity.pdbx_description
1 polymer ?
#
loop_
_entity_poly.entity_id
_entity_poly.type
_entity_poly.pdbx_seq_one_letter_code
_entity_poly.pdbx_strand_id
1 'polypeptide(L)'
;MSFSPRQVARAGALALALAITACSHGPKAGPQLAPAPQTTPASEIDAILLLLDQGDSGAAKKRINAALKRDPMNPSVQVLRDSIDRDPKDLLGPTNFTYTTRDGDTMSGLAQRFLGNRLKAYQLARYNDIAKPADLVAGRTLRIPGEPPRIEAPRRSEPRPVPAAPTRVKSAAPRPAPVTKPTAPTANRVAARQARATGLAALNSGNVVRAVGLLRRAAALDPGNPVIARDLTRAERIAATVKARK
;
A
#
# COMPACT_ATOMS: atom_id res chain seq x y z
N MET A 1 38.19 -64.93 -12.12
CA MET A 1 39.11 -65.00 -13.28
C MET A 1 38.28 -64.89 -14.55
N SER A 2 38.83 -64.20 -15.56
CA SER A 2 38.35 -64.09 -16.94
C SER A 2 37.40 -62.93 -17.25
N PHE A 3 37.58 -62.11 -18.30
CA PHE A 3 38.71 -61.58 -19.06
C PHE A 3 38.06 -60.50 -19.97
N SER A 4 38.57 -59.26 -20.01
CA SER A 4 38.16 -58.25 -21.02
C SER A 4 38.71 -58.59 -22.41
N PRO A 5 38.15 -58.08 -23.52
CA PRO A 5 38.73 -56.87 -24.17
C PRO A 5 37.67 -55.94 -24.82
N ARG A 6 37.78 -54.60 -24.80
CA ARG A 6 38.63 -53.67 -25.59
C ARG A 6 38.24 -53.55 -27.08
N GLN A 7 38.18 -52.28 -27.53
CA GLN A 7 38.44 -51.74 -28.90
C GLN A 7 37.24 -51.28 -29.72
N VAL A 8 37.29 -50.28 -30.61
CA VAL A 8 38.23 -49.18 -30.96
C VAL A 8 37.43 -48.22 -31.88
N ALA A 9 37.83 -46.96 -31.91
CA ALA A 9 37.34 -45.91 -32.80
C ALA A 9 37.32 -46.26 -34.30
N ARG A 10 36.40 -45.66 -35.06
CA ARG A 10 36.57 -45.44 -36.50
C ARG A 10 36.19 -44.00 -36.85
N ALA A 11 37.22 -43.22 -37.17
CA ALA A 11 37.12 -42.07 -38.04
C ALA A 11 36.90 -42.56 -39.48
N GLY A 12 36.11 -41.82 -40.26
CA GLY A 12 35.91 -42.05 -41.68
C GLY A 12 35.28 -40.80 -42.30
N ALA A 13 36.11 -40.02 -42.99
CA ALA A 13 35.73 -38.86 -43.76
C ALA A 13 35.11 -39.27 -45.11
N LEU A 14 34.12 -38.52 -45.60
CA LEU A 14 33.96 -38.31 -47.04
C LEU A 14 33.23 -36.99 -47.31
N ALA A 15 33.93 -36.08 -47.97
CA ALA A 15 33.39 -34.86 -48.53
C ALA A 15 32.58 -35.19 -49.80
N LEU A 16 31.42 -34.54 -49.98
CA LEU A 16 30.73 -34.47 -51.26
C LEU A 16 30.31 -33.02 -51.53
N ALA A 17 30.52 -32.64 -52.79
CA ALA A 17 30.56 -31.29 -53.32
C ALA A 17 29.21 -30.55 -53.44
N LEU A 18 29.34 -29.25 -53.67
CA LEU A 18 28.33 -28.23 -53.90
C LEU A 18 27.19 -28.61 -54.86
N ALA A 19 25.98 -28.17 -54.53
CA ALA A 19 25.01 -27.70 -55.51
C ALA A 19 24.19 -26.49 -54.96
N ILE A 20 24.30 -25.42 -55.73
CA ILE A 20 23.57 -24.14 -55.79
C ILE A 20 22.04 -24.34 -55.62
N THR A 21 21.33 -23.41 -54.95
CA THR A 21 20.09 -22.72 -55.41
C THR A 21 19.49 -21.89 -54.25
N ALA A 22 19.12 -20.65 -54.57
CA ALA A 22 18.56 -19.64 -53.69
C ALA A 22 17.18 -19.99 -53.11
N CYS A 23 16.91 -19.55 -51.88
CA CYS A 23 15.60 -19.05 -51.42
C CYS A 23 15.73 -18.47 -50.00
N SER A 24 15.77 -17.14 -49.93
CA SER A 24 15.32 -16.29 -48.81
C SER A 24 14.77 -17.03 -47.58
N HIS A 25 15.61 -17.21 -46.56
CA HIS A 25 15.18 -17.61 -45.22
C HIS A 25 15.83 -16.65 -44.22
N GLY A 26 15.10 -15.59 -43.88
CA GLY A 26 15.39 -14.80 -42.69
C GLY A 26 15.42 -15.70 -41.44
N PRO A 27 16.03 -15.26 -40.34
CA PRO A 27 16.09 -16.08 -39.14
C PRO A 27 14.66 -16.39 -38.72
N LYS A 28 14.28 -17.68 -38.83
CA LYS A 28 13.10 -18.21 -38.14
C LYS A 28 13.36 -17.94 -36.67
N ALA A 29 12.74 -16.88 -36.16
CA ALA A 29 12.51 -16.74 -34.73
C ALA A 29 11.72 -17.99 -34.35
N GLY A 30 12.42 -19.00 -33.82
CA GLY A 30 11.77 -20.09 -33.12
C GLY A 30 10.84 -19.48 -32.07
N PRO A 31 9.78 -20.18 -31.64
CA PRO A 31 8.95 -19.72 -30.53
C PRO A 31 9.90 -19.41 -29.37
N GLN A 32 10.10 -18.11 -29.13
CA GLN A 32 10.88 -17.64 -28.01
C GLN A 32 10.13 -18.17 -26.81
N LEU A 33 10.69 -19.19 -26.14
CA LEU A 33 10.20 -19.66 -24.85
C LEU A 33 10.03 -18.38 -24.03
N ALA A 34 8.77 -18.02 -23.77
CA ALA A 34 8.47 -16.91 -22.89
C ALA A 34 9.28 -17.16 -21.60
N PRO A 35 10.06 -16.19 -21.11
CA PRO A 35 10.78 -16.39 -19.87
C PRO A 35 9.74 -16.80 -18.83
N ALA A 36 9.94 -17.97 -18.20
CA ALA A 36 9.06 -18.48 -17.16
C ALA A 36 8.82 -17.32 -16.17
N PRO A 37 7.57 -17.09 -15.70
CA PRO A 37 7.26 -15.97 -14.85
C PRO A 37 8.14 -16.05 -13.60
N GLN A 38 9.17 -15.21 -13.57
CA GLN A 38 10.06 -15.14 -12.43
C GLN A 38 9.26 -14.46 -11.33
N THR A 39 8.83 -15.22 -10.33
CA THR A 39 8.15 -14.67 -9.15
C THR A 39 9.17 -13.78 -8.44
N THR A 40 9.07 -12.47 -8.65
CA THR A 40 9.94 -11.52 -7.98
C THR A 40 9.66 -11.54 -6.48
N PRO A 41 10.65 -11.23 -5.62
CA PRO A 41 10.43 -11.18 -4.17
C PRO A 41 9.27 -10.27 -3.78
N ALA A 42 9.08 -9.15 -4.49
CA ALA A 42 7.94 -8.25 -4.28
C ALA A 42 6.59 -8.93 -4.58
N SER A 43 6.49 -9.65 -5.70
CA SER A 43 5.27 -10.39 -6.07
C SER A 43 4.96 -11.51 -5.09
N GLU A 44 5.96 -12.16 -4.50
CA GLU A 44 5.77 -13.22 -3.51
C GLU A 44 5.21 -12.65 -2.19
N ILE A 45 5.74 -11.51 -1.72
CA ILE A 45 5.22 -10.80 -0.54
C ILE A 45 3.76 -10.41 -0.73
N ASP A 46 3.40 -9.84 -1.89
CA ASP A 46 2.02 -9.43 -2.16
C ASP A 46 1.06 -10.64 -2.20
N ALA A 47 1.51 -11.79 -2.72
CA ALA A 47 0.74 -13.03 -2.69
C ALA A 47 0.52 -13.56 -1.26
N ILE A 48 1.54 -13.46 -0.39
CA ILE A 48 1.40 -13.84 1.02
C ILE A 48 0.43 -12.90 1.74
N LEU A 49 0.52 -11.58 1.50
CA LEU A 49 -0.38 -10.60 2.10
C LEU A 49 -1.84 -10.85 1.72
N LEU A 50 -2.12 -11.20 0.47
CA LEU A 50 -3.48 -11.52 0.02
C LEU A 50 -4.07 -12.72 0.77
N LEU A 51 -3.27 -13.77 1.01
CA LEU A 51 -3.71 -14.94 1.79
C LEU A 51 -4.00 -14.56 3.24
N LEU A 52 -3.13 -13.76 3.86
CA LEU A 52 -3.35 -13.27 5.22
C LEU A 52 -4.58 -12.37 5.34
N ASP A 53 -4.85 -11.54 4.33
CA ASP A 53 -6.02 -10.66 4.28
C ASP A 53 -7.33 -11.47 4.25
N GLN A 54 -7.30 -12.63 3.60
CA GLN A 54 -8.40 -13.60 3.54
C GLN A 54 -8.51 -14.48 4.80
N GLY A 55 -7.55 -14.39 5.73
CA GLY A 55 -7.44 -15.24 6.91
C GLY A 55 -6.88 -16.64 6.65
N ASP A 56 -6.37 -16.92 5.44
CA ASP A 56 -5.75 -18.19 5.08
C ASP A 56 -4.28 -18.25 5.56
N SER A 57 -4.14 -18.28 6.89
CA SER A 57 -2.85 -18.37 7.57
C SER A 57 -2.09 -19.66 7.23
N GLY A 58 -2.81 -20.75 6.92
CA GLY A 58 -2.22 -22.04 6.55
C GLY A 58 -1.50 -21.97 5.21
N ALA A 59 -2.15 -21.47 4.16
CA ALA A 59 -1.52 -21.27 2.86
C ALA A 59 -0.43 -20.20 2.92
N ALA A 60 -0.65 -19.11 3.66
CA ALA A 60 0.35 -18.06 3.87
C ALA A 60 1.63 -18.63 4.49
N LYS A 61 1.52 -19.47 5.54
CA LYS A 61 2.67 -20.10 6.20
C LYS A 61 3.47 -21.00 5.25
N LYS A 62 2.80 -21.76 4.38
CA LYS A 62 3.48 -22.58 3.35
C LYS A 62 4.31 -21.69 2.40
N ARG A 63 3.75 -20.59 1.92
CA ARG A 63 4.47 -19.64 1.04
C ARG A 63 5.61 -18.93 1.75
N ILE A 64 5.41 -18.47 2.98
CA ILE A 64 6.47 -17.89 3.84
C ILE A 64 7.64 -18.85 3.98
N ASN A 65 7.38 -20.13 4.29
CA ASN A 65 8.43 -21.13 4.42
C ASN A 65 9.18 -21.36 3.10
N ALA A 66 8.48 -21.36 1.97
CA ALA A 66 9.12 -21.46 0.65
C ALA A 66 9.98 -20.24 0.34
N ALA A 67 9.53 -19.03 0.71
CA ALA A 67 10.28 -17.78 0.54
C ALA A 67 11.54 -17.76 1.42
N LEU A 68 11.44 -18.14 2.70
CA LEU A 68 12.59 -18.20 3.62
C LEU A 68 13.64 -19.24 3.24
N LYS A 69 13.28 -20.31 2.52
CA LYS A 69 14.28 -21.26 1.97
C LYS A 69 15.16 -20.62 0.91
N ARG A 70 14.65 -19.65 0.16
CA ARG A 70 15.39 -18.93 -0.89
C ARG A 70 16.19 -17.78 -0.30
N ASP A 71 15.59 -17.02 0.60
CA ASP A 71 16.21 -15.90 1.29
C ASP A 71 15.86 -15.92 2.79
N PRO A 72 16.68 -16.61 3.61
CA PRO A 72 16.44 -16.73 5.05
C PRO A 72 16.50 -15.39 5.80
N MET A 73 17.21 -14.41 5.24
CA MET A 73 17.45 -13.10 5.88
C MET A 73 16.48 -12.03 5.37
N ASN A 74 15.42 -12.41 4.63
CA ASN A 74 14.45 -11.46 4.14
C ASN A 74 13.62 -10.85 5.28
N PRO A 75 13.78 -9.55 5.62
CA PRO A 75 13.12 -8.96 6.78
C PRO A 75 11.60 -8.89 6.59
N SER A 76 11.11 -8.73 5.35
CA SER A 76 9.68 -8.66 5.08
C SER A 76 9.00 -10.01 5.33
N VAL A 77 9.62 -11.10 4.87
CA VAL A 77 9.09 -12.45 5.08
C VAL A 77 9.15 -12.84 6.56
N GLN A 78 10.20 -12.44 7.28
CA GLN A 78 10.31 -12.66 8.73
C GLN A 78 9.17 -11.96 9.50
N VAL A 79 8.86 -10.69 9.19
CA VAL A 79 7.71 -9.98 9.80
C VAL A 79 6.38 -10.69 9.55
N LEU A 80 6.19 -11.24 8.34
CA LEU A 80 4.99 -11.99 7.99
C LEU A 80 4.93 -13.34 8.73
N ARG A 81 6.07 -14.02 8.91
CA ARG A 81 6.14 -15.23 9.71
C ARG A 81 5.75 -14.96 11.16
N ASP A 82 6.36 -13.95 11.77
CA ASP A 82 6.07 -13.57 13.16
C ASP A 82 4.59 -13.24 13.35
N SER A 83 3.96 -12.64 12.33
CA SER A 83 2.53 -12.32 12.36
C SER A 83 1.60 -13.54 12.50
N ILE A 84 2.07 -14.72 12.10
CA ILE A 84 1.34 -15.98 12.23
C ILE A 84 1.75 -16.69 13.52
N ASP A 85 3.06 -16.79 13.78
CA ASP A 85 3.61 -17.70 14.79
C ASP A 85 3.59 -17.13 16.21
N ARG A 86 3.58 -15.80 16.39
CA ARG A 86 3.68 -15.15 17.72
C ARG A 86 2.37 -14.50 18.14
N ASP A 87 2.23 -14.23 19.44
CA ASP A 87 1.08 -13.49 19.95
C ASP A 87 1.15 -12.01 19.54
N PRO A 88 0.05 -11.39 19.07
CA PRO A 88 0.07 -10.00 18.63
C PRO A 88 0.36 -9.00 19.77
N LYS A 89 0.03 -9.31 21.03
CA LYS A 89 0.34 -8.44 22.18
C LYS A 89 1.81 -8.48 22.54
N ASP A 90 2.46 -9.63 22.39
CA ASP A 90 3.92 -9.75 22.58
C ASP A 90 4.68 -8.97 21.51
N LEU A 91 4.17 -8.95 20.27
CA LEU A 91 4.79 -8.25 19.14
C LEU A 91 4.57 -6.74 19.16
N LEU A 92 3.37 -6.28 19.54
CA LEU A 92 2.95 -4.88 19.40
C LEU A 92 2.90 -4.13 20.74
N GLY A 93 2.97 -4.86 21.85
CA GLY A 93 2.93 -4.33 23.20
C GLY A 93 1.51 -4.23 23.80
N PRO A 94 1.43 -4.08 25.13
CA PRO A 94 0.15 -4.00 25.83
C PRO A 94 -0.52 -2.63 25.70
N THR A 95 0.26 -1.56 25.53
CA THR A 95 -0.24 -0.18 25.40
C THR A 95 -0.96 0.00 24.08
N ASN A 96 -2.19 0.53 24.12
CA ASN A 96 -2.99 0.82 22.94
C ASN A 96 -3.88 2.04 23.17
N PHE A 97 -4.33 2.64 22.07
CA PHE A 97 -5.35 3.67 22.06
C PHE A 97 -6.50 3.29 21.12
N THR A 98 -7.64 3.92 21.34
CA THR A 98 -8.86 3.65 20.56
C THR A 98 -8.89 4.46 19.27
N TYR A 99 -9.21 3.81 18.15
CA TYR A 99 -9.43 4.44 16.85
C TYR A 99 -10.71 3.91 16.20
N THR A 100 -11.60 4.80 15.79
CA THR A 100 -12.78 4.43 14.99
C THR A 100 -12.44 4.47 13.52
N THR A 101 -12.64 3.34 12.84
CA THR A 101 -12.37 3.19 11.41
C THR A 101 -13.26 4.09 10.59
N ARG A 102 -12.72 4.59 9.48
CA ARG A 102 -13.40 5.50 8.55
C ARG A 102 -13.59 4.82 7.21
N ASP A 103 -14.50 5.35 6.40
CA ASP A 103 -14.70 4.88 5.03
C ASP A 103 -13.39 4.92 4.24
N GLY A 104 -12.99 3.77 3.70
CA GLY A 104 -11.76 3.59 2.95
C GLY A 104 -10.52 3.26 3.79
N ASP A 105 -10.64 3.15 5.11
CA ASP A 105 -9.58 2.55 5.93
C ASP A 105 -9.43 1.06 5.56
N THR A 106 -8.18 0.62 5.44
CA THR A 106 -7.82 -0.78 5.25
C THR A 106 -6.87 -1.19 6.36
N MET A 107 -6.85 -2.47 6.75
CA MET A 107 -5.97 -2.91 7.84
C MET A 107 -4.49 -2.65 7.52
N SER A 108 -4.09 -2.88 6.27
CA SER A 108 -2.75 -2.55 5.76
C SER A 108 -2.45 -1.06 5.80
N GLY A 109 -3.42 -0.21 5.45
CA GLY A 109 -3.28 1.25 5.55
C GLY A 109 -3.16 1.74 7.00
N LEU A 110 -3.94 1.17 7.92
CA LEU A 110 -3.88 1.49 9.34
C LEU A 110 -2.56 1.02 9.97
N ALA A 111 -2.10 -0.18 9.65
CA ALA A 111 -0.80 -0.68 10.07
C ALA A 111 0.35 0.20 9.54
N GLN A 112 0.29 0.63 8.28
CA GLN A 112 1.28 1.57 7.74
C GLN A 112 1.25 2.91 8.48
N ARG A 113 0.05 3.44 8.75
CA ARG A 113 -0.13 4.75 9.37
C ARG A 113 0.28 4.79 10.83
N PHE A 114 -0.04 3.76 11.60
CA PHE A 114 0.14 3.75 13.06
C PHE A 114 1.32 2.89 13.52
N LEU A 115 1.65 1.82 12.81
CA LEU A 115 2.77 0.93 13.14
C LEU A 115 3.99 1.15 12.23
N GLY A 116 3.89 2.06 11.26
CA GLY A 116 4.96 2.38 10.30
C GLY A 116 5.22 1.30 9.25
N ASN A 117 4.51 0.16 9.29
CA ASN A 117 4.76 -0.98 8.42
C ASN A 117 3.46 -1.67 8.01
N ARG A 118 3.13 -1.62 6.71
CA ARG A 118 1.96 -2.27 6.11
C ARG A 118 1.91 -3.79 6.35
N LEU A 119 3.05 -4.46 6.49
CA LEU A 119 3.12 -5.92 6.70
C LEU A 119 2.59 -6.37 8.06
N LYS A 120 2.44 -5.43 9.01
CA LYS A 120 1.84 -5.69 10.33
C LYS A 120 0.31 -5.71 10.31
N ALA A 121 -0.33 -5.64 9.14
CA ALA A 121 -1.79 -5.67 8.99
C ALA A 121 -2.44 -6.87 9.69
N TYR A 122 -1.90 -8.07 9.47
CA TYR A 122 -2.43 -9.30 10.07
C TYR A 122 -2.22 -9.31 11.60
N GLN A 123 -1.10 -8.78 12.09
CA GLN A 123 -0.84 -8.63 13.53
C GLN A 123 -1.87 -7.70 14.17
N LEU A 124 -2.15 -6.56 13.51
CA LEU A 124 -3.14 -5.59 13.97
C LEU A 124 -4.56 -6.16 13.97
N ALA A 125 -4.92 -6.95 12.96
CA ALA A 125 -6.21 -7.64 12.91
C ALA A 125 -6.35 -8.61 14.09
N ARG A 126 -5.34 -9.47 14.31
CA ARG A 126 -5.32 -10.41 15.45
C ARG A 126 -5.34 -9.69 16.80
N TYR A 127 -4.67 -8.54 16.93
CA TYR A 127 -4.72 -7.70 18.14
C TYR A 127 -6.14 -7.22 18.47
N ASN A 128 -7.01 -7.13 17.46
CA ASN A 128 -8.39 -6.67 17.54
C ASN A 128 -9.41 -7.80 17.44
N ASP A 129 -8.97 -9.06 17.58
CA ASP A 129 -9.81 -10.26 17.46
C ASP A 129 -10.53 -10.34 16.10
N ILE A 130 -9.89 -9.83 15.03
CA ILE A 130 -10.38 -9.88 13.65
C ILE A 130 -9.61 -10.98 12.92
N ALA A 131 -10.33 -12.04 12.52
CA ALA A 131 -9.73 -13.19 11.83
C ALA A 131 -9.29 -12.88 10.40
N LYS A 132 -10.06 -12.06 9.68
CA LYS A 132 -9.80 -11.67 8.29
C LYS A 132 -9.61 -10.14 8.22
N PRO A 133 -8.38 -9.66 7.98
CA PRO A 133 -8.15 -8.22 7.85
C PRO A 133 -8.98 -7.54 6.75
N ALA A 134 -9.38 -8.29 5.70
CA ALA A 134 -10.27 -7.83 4.63
C ALA A 134 -11.70 -7.50 5.12
N ASP A 135 -12.16 -8.09 6.23
CA ASP A 135 -13.51 -7.89 6.78
C ASP A 135 -13.63 -6.57 7.58
N LEU A 136 -12.64 -5.68 7.47
CA LEU A 136 -12.67 -4.39 8.17
C LEU A 136 -13.80 -3.51 7.64
N VAL A 137 -14.77 -3.23 8.50
CA VAL A 137 -15.89 -2.32 8.22
C VAL A 137 -15.61 -0.93 8.81
N ALA A 138 -16.08 0.11 8.13
CA ALA A 138 -16.06 1.47 8.65
C ALA A 138 -16.95 1.63 9.90
N GLY A 139 -16.61 2.56 10.77
CA GLY A 139 -17.30 2.80 12.04
C GLY A 139 -16.97 1.81 13.15
N ARG A 140 -16.14 0.80 12.89
CA ARG A 140 -15.67 -0.14 13.90
C ARG A 140 -14.60 0.50 14.78
N THR A 141 -14.73 0.30 16.09
CA THR A 141 -13.73 0.70 17.06
C THR A 141 -12.61 -0.33 17.13
N LEU A 142 -11.37 0.11 16.90
CA LEU A 142 -10.15 -0.67 17.00
C LEU A 142 -9.28 -0.19 18.14
N ARG A 143 -8.54 -1.12 18.73
CA ARG A 143 -7.39 -0.93 19.62
C ARG A 143 -6.14 -0.88 18.76
N ILE A 144 -5.51 0.28 18.68
CA ILE A 144 -4.28 0.50 17.94
C ILE A 144 -3.11 0.50 18.92
N PRO A 145 -2.13 -0.41 18.76
CA PRO A 145 -0.97 -0.45 19.65
C PRO A 145 -0.12 0.81 19.58
N GLY A 146 0.49 1.13 20.72
CA GLY A 146 1.33 2.32 20.91
C GLY A 146 0.56 3.51 21.48
N GLU A 147 1.17 4.68 21.35
CA GLU A 147 0.59 5.95 21.77
C GLU A 147 -0.20 6.59 20.63
N PRO A 148 -1.30 7.31 20.94
CA PRO A 148 -2.00 8.05 19.93
C PRO A 148 -1.04 9.06 19.29
N PRO A 149 -1.07 9.25 17.96
CA PRO A 149 -0.21 10.23 17.31
C PRO A 149 -0.43 11.58 17.98
N ARG A 150 0.64 12.13 18.56
CA ARG A 150 0.62 13.46 19.19
C ARG A 150 0.32 14.46 18.09
N ILE A 151 -0.96 14.81 17.95
CA ILE A 151 -1.34 16.02 17.26
C ILE A 151 -0.88 17.12 18.21
N GLU A 152 0.34 17.62 18.02
CA GLU A 152 0.70 18.91 18.56
C GLU A 152 -0.39 19.86 18.07
N ALA A 153 -1.24 20.29 19.00
CA ALA A 153 -2.07 21.45 18.73
C ALA A 153 -1.11 22.52 18.19
N PRO A 154 -1.44 23.22 17.08
CA PRO A 154 -0.64 24.38 16.71
C PRO A 154 -0.49 25.19 17.99
N ARG A 155 0.76 25.38 18.46
CA ARG A 155 1.03 26.21 19.63
C ARG A 155 0.28 27.50 19.35
N ARG A 156 -0.84 27.69 20.04
CA ARG A 156 -1.56 28.95 20.04
C ARG A 156 -0.49 29.90 20.53
N SER A 157 0.03 30.75 19.65
CA SER A 157 0.77 31.93 20.07
C SER A 157 -0.15 32.59 21.09
N GLU A 158 0.20 32.46 22.36
CA GLU A 158 -0.61 32.90 23.47
C GLU A 158 -0.90 34.39 23.26
N PRO A 159 -2.17 34.81 23.10
CA PRO A 159 -2.50 36.20 23.30
C PRO A 159 -2.19 36.52 24.76
N ARG A 160 -1.33 37.51 24.96
CA ARG A 160 -0.95 38.13 26.25
C ARG A 160 -2.17 38.24 27.20
N PRO A 161 -2.00 38.01 28.52
CA PRO A 161 -3.11 37.98 29.46
C PRO A 161 -3.83 39.34 29.47
N VAL A 162 -5.13 39.32 29.13
CA VAL A 162 -6.06 40.39 29.49
C VAL A 162 -6.64 40.04 30.88
N PRO A 163 -6.68 40.99 31.83
CA PRO A 163 -7.15 40.75 33.19
C PRO A 163 -8.61 40.28 33.25
N ALA A 164 -8.90 39.42 34.23
CA ALA A 164 -10.21 38.83 34.47
C ALA A 164 -11.24 39.84 35.01
N ALA A 165 -12.49 39.70 34.57
CA ALA A 165 -13.70 40.20 35.24
C ALA A 165 -14.91 39.34 34.75
N PRO A 166 -16.01 39.21 35.52
CA PRO A 166 -16.36 37.95 36.17
C PRO A 166 -17.54 37.17 35.56
N THR A 167 -17.58 35.91 36.00
CA THR A 167 -18.67 34.92 36.11
C THR A 167 -20.09 35.20 35.57
N ARG A 168 -20.55 34.16 34.85
CA ARG A 168 -21.86 33.46 34.97
C ARG A 168 -23.04 34.04 34.20
N VAL A 169 -23.53 33.27 33.23
CA VAL A 169 -24.86 32.63 33.29
C VAL A 169 -24.95 31.45 32.31
N LYS A 170 -25.40 30.30 32.81
CA LYS A 170 -26.09 29.30 31.98
C LYS A 170 -27.29 29.98 31.34
N SER A 171 -27.44 29.90 30.03
CA SER A 171 -28.76 29.93 29.39
C SER A 171 -28.70 29.44 27.95
N ALA A 172 -29.69 28.59 27.66
CA ALA A 172 -30.30 28.33 26.36
C ALA A 172 -29.44 27.67 25.27
N ALA A 173 -29.79 26.42 24.99
CA ALA A 173 -29.62 25.81 23.69
C ALA A 173 -30.11 26.76 22.58
N PRO A 174 -29.28 27.09 21.57
CA PRO A 174 -29.80 27.52 20.30
C PRO A 174 -30.14 26.25 19.52
N ARG A 175 -31.43 26.02 19.29
CA ARG A 175 -31.88 25.20 18.16
C ARG A 175 -31.50 25.96 16.89
N PRO A 176 -30.66 25.44 15.98
CA PRO A 176 -30.61 25.99 14.63
C PRO A 176 -31.70 25.30 13.82
N ALA A 177 -32.57 26.13 13.24
CA ALA A 177 -33.48 25.80 12.17
C ALA A 177 -32.74 25.14 10.98
N PRO A 178 -33.46 24.46 10.06
CA PRO A 178 -32.87 23.53 9.10
C PRO A 178 -32.02 24.27 8.07
N VAL A 179 -30.74 23.93 8.00
CA VAL A 179 -29.87 24.43 6.93
C VAL A 179 -30.10 23.57 5.68
N THR A 180 -30.97 24.04 4.80
CA THR A 180 -31.03 23.61 3.41
C THR A 180 -29.87 24.23 2.63
N LYS A 181 -28.92 23.42 2.12
CA LYS A 181 -28.13 23.60 0.86
C LYS A 181 -27.05 22.49 0.70
N PRO A 182 -26.63 22.13 -0.53
CA PRO A 182 -27.12 20.93 -1.23
C PRO A 182 -26.22 19.70 -1.02
N THR A 183 -26.86 18.55 -0.90
CA THR A 183 -26.27 17.23 -1.15
C THR A 183 -25.72 17.19 -2.57
N ALA A 184 -24.41 17.39 -2.75
CA ALA A 184 -23.76 16.95 -3.98
C ALA A 184 -24.05 15.45 -4.14
N PRO A 185 -24.54 15.00 -5.31
CA PRO A 185 -24.93 13.61 -5.51
C PRO A 185 -23.75 12.69 -5.16
N THR A 186 -24.00 11.56 -4.49
CA THR A 186 -22.99 10.61 -4.01
C THR A 186 -21.96 10.23 -5.09
N ALA A 187 -22.36 10.23 -6.36
CA ALA A 187 -21.50 10.07 -7.53
C ALA A 187 -20.35 11.10 -7.61
N ASN A 188 -20.62 12.36 -7.26
CA ASN A 188 -19.63 13.44 -7.26
C ASN A 188 -18.54 13.23 -6.18
N ARG A 189 -18.92 12.67 -5.02
CA ARG A 189 -17.98 12.31 -3.94
C ARG A 189 -17.09 11.12 -4.29
N VAL A 190 -17.58 10.15 -5.06
CA VAL A 190 -16.76 9.02 -5.53
C VAL A 190 -15.77 9.49 -6.59
N ALA A 191 -16.23 10.28 -7.56
CA ALA A 191 -15.37 10.87 -8.58
C ALA A 191 -14.29 11.79 -7.97
N ALA A 192 -14.63 12.57 -6.94
CA ALA A 192 -13.69 13.39 -6.20
C ALA A 192 -12.60 12.55 -5.52
N ARG A 193 -12.97 11.44 -4.87
CA ARG A 193 -12.03 10.51 -4.23
C ARG A 193 -11.08 9.86 -5.23
N GLN A 194 -11.57 9.45 -6.39
CA GLN A 194 -10.74 8.84 -7.44
C GLN A 194 -9.78 9.86 -8.08
N ALA A 195 -10.25 11.07 -8.38
CA ALA A 195 -9.42 12.17 -8.87
C ALA A 195 -8.33 12.55 -7.86
N ARG A 196 -8.65 12.54 -6.56
CA ARG A 196 -7.68 12.77 -5.50
C ARG A 196 -6.60 11.68 -5.45
N ALA A 197 -7.00 10.41 -5.45
CA ALA A 197 -6.06 9.28 -5.38
C ALA A 197 -5.08 9.29 -6.58
N THR A 198 -5.59 9.52 -7.78
CA THR A 198 -4.75 9.66 -8.98
C THR A 198 -3.83 10.87 -8.93
N GLY A 199 -4.29 12.00 -8.36
CA GLY A 199 -3.46 13.19 -8.14
C GLY A 199 -2.30 12.95 -7.17
N LEU A 200 -2.55 12.25 -6.07
CA LEU A 200 -1.50 11.88 -5.09
C LEU A 200 -0.49 10.88 -5.70
N ALA A 201 -0.95 9.92 -6.49
CA ALA A 201 -0.05 9.00 -7.21
C ALA A 201 0.86 9.77 -8.19
N ALA A 202 0.32 10.76 -8.89
CA ALA A 202 1.11 11.62 -9.79
C ALA A 202 2.15 12.47 -9.04
N LEU A 203 1.88 12.92 -7.80
CA LEU A 203 2.90 13.57 -6.97
C LEU A 203 4.03 12.61 -6.61
N ASN A 204 3.69 11.40 -6.19
CA ASN A 204 4.69 10.39 -5.83
C ASN A 204 5.57 9.98 -7.02
N SER A 205 5.02 10.04 -8.24
CA SER A 205 5.78 9.78 -9.47
C SER A 205 6.50 11.02 -10.02
N GLY A 206 6.54 12.14 -9.28
CA GLY A 206 7.19 13.39 -9.71
C GLY A 206 6.47 14.16 -10.81
N ASN A 207 5.27 13.73 -11.22
CA ASN A 207 4.48 14.40 -12.26
C ASN A 207 3.60 15.49 -11.65
N VAL A 208 4.25 16.56 -11.18
CA VAL A 208 3.63 17.60 -10.35
C VAL A 208 2.54 18.38 -11.11
N VAL A 209 2.72 18.65 -12.40
CA VAL A 209 1.74 19.38 -13.22
C VAL A 209 0.44 18.58 -13.34
N ARG A 210 0.56 17.27 -13.64
CA ARG A 210 -0.60 16.36 -13.71
C ARG A 210 -1.28 16.24 -12.35
N ALA A 211 -0.51 16.18 -11.27
CA ALA A 211 -1.05 16.12 -9.92
C ALA A 211 -1.90 17.35 -9.56
N VAL A 212 -1.41 18.57 -9.83
CA VAL A 212 -2.17 19.81 -9.56
C VAL A 212 -3.49 19.81 -10.33
N GLY A 213 -3.48 19.41 -11.61
CA GLY A 213 -4.70 19.33 -12.42
C GLY A 213 -5.72 18.34 -11.85
N LEU A 214 -5.28 17.15 -11.43
CA LEU A 214 -6.14 16.13 -10.84
C LEU A 214 -6.71 16.56 -9.47
N LEU A 215 -5.92 17.23 -8.64
CA LEU A 215 -6.36 17.74 -7.34
C LEU A 215 -7.31 18.93 -7.47
N ARG A 216 -7.15 19.80 -8.47
CA ARG A 216 -8.15 20.84 -8.79
C ARG A 216 -9.47 20.24 -9.24
N ARG A 217 -9.42 19.21 -10.09
CA ARG A 217 -10.62 18.46 -10.49
C ARG A 217 -11.31 17.86 -9.26
N ALA A 218 -10.57 17.23 -8.37
CA ALA A 218 -11.11 16.69 -7.13
C ALA A 218 -11.77 17.79 -6.26
N ALA A 219 -11.15 18.96 -6.15
CA ALA A 219 -11.69 20.09 -5.38
C ALA A 219 -12.98 20.67 -6.00
N ALA A 220 -13.09 20.68 -7.33
CA ALA A 220 -14.31 21.10 -8.02
C ALA A 220 -15.47 20.11 -7.81
N LEU A 221 -15.16 18.81 -7.70
CA LEU A 221 -16.16 17.76 -7.47
C LEU A 221 -16.61 17.69 -6.00
N ASP A 222 -15.75 18.06 -5.05
CA ASP A 222 -16.07 18.09 -3.61
C ASP A 222 -15.44 19.30 -2.90
N PRO A 223 -15.99 20.51 -3.11
CA PRO A 223 -15.42 21.77 -2.60
C PRO A 223 -15.46 21.89 -1.08
N GLY A 224 -16.30 21.10 -0.40
CA GLY A 224 -16.40 21.07 1.06
C GLY A 224 -15.35 20.20 1.75
N ASN A 225 -14.46 19.54 1.00
CA ASN A 225 -13.52 18.58 1.54
C ASN A 225 -12.19 19.23 1.98
N PRO A 226 -11.94 19.38 3.29
CA PRO A 226 -10.73 20.06 3.77
C PRO A 226 -9.45 19.28 3.42
N VAL A 227 -9.55 17.99 3.14
CA VAL A 227 -8.39 17.16 2.85
C VAL A 227 -7.95 17.34 1.39
N ILE A 228 -8.90 17.40 0.45
CA ILE A 228 -8.61 17.71 -0.96
C ILE A 228 -7.99 19.12 -1.06
N ALA A 229 -8.52 20.09 -0.31
CA ALA A 229 -7.98 21.44 -0.28
C ALA A 229 -6.51 21.48 0.18
N ARG A 230 -6.16 20.77 1.26
CA ARG A 230 -4.78 20.68 1.77
C ARG A 230 -3.83 20.03 0.76
N ASP A 231 -4.27 18.94 0.12
CA ASP A 231 -3.47 18.23 -0.87
C ASP A 231 -3.20 19.11 -2.10
N LEU A 232 -4.21 19.85 -2.57
CA LEU A 232 -4.07 20.81 -3.66
C LEU A 232 -3.06 21.92 -3.29
N THR A 233 -3.21 22.55 -2.13
CA THR A 233 -2.26 23.59 -1.67
C THR A 233 -0.83 23.06 -1.60
N ARG A 234 -0.64 21.81 -1.15
CA ARG A 234 0.69 21.19 -1.12
C ARG A 234 1.23 20.98 -2.54
N ALA A 235 0.41 20.44 -3.45
CA ALA A 235 0.80 20.22 -4.84
C ALA A 235 1.19 21.52 -5.55
N GLU A 236 0.45 22.61 -5.31
CA GLU A 236 0.72 23.93 -5.88
C GLU A 236 2.04 24.53 -5.37
N ARG A 237 2.37 24.34 -4.08
CA ARG A 237 3.69 24.73 -3.54
C ARG A 237 4.83 23.97 -4.21
N ILE A 238 4.68 22.66 -4.39
CA ILE A 238 5.68 21.83 -5.06
C ILE A 238 5.81 22.25 -6.54
N ALA A 239 4.70 22.58 -7.20
CA ALA A 239 4.73 23.07 -8.58
C ALA A 239 5.48 24.40 -8.69
N ALA A 240 5.27 25.31 -7.73
CA ALA A 240 5.95 26.60 -7.68
C ALA A 240 7.47 26.43 -7.48
N THR A 241 7.90 25.55 -6.58
CA THR A 241 9.34 25.29 -6.36
C THR A 241 10.00 24.61 -7.54
N VAL A 242 9.32 23.68 -8.21
CA VAL A 242 9.83 23.04 -9.44
C VAL A 242 9.92 24.03 -10.60
N LYS A 243 8.93 24.94 -10.74
CA LYS A 243 8.94 25.99 -11.76
C LYS A 243 10.06 27.00 -11.54
N ALA A 244 10.39 27.34 -10.30
CA ALA A 244 11.47 28.26 -9.96
C ALA A 244 12.88 27.67 -10.16
N ARG A 245 13.01 26.34 -10.30
CA ARG A 245 14.28 25.63 -10.54
C ARG A 245 14.53 25.31 -12.02
N LYS A 246 13.59 25.65 -12.89
CA LYS A 246 13.68 25.47 -14.35
C LYS A 246 14.04 26.80 -15.00
#